data_AF-A0AB34IJK5-F1
#
_entry.id   AF-A0AB34IJK5-F1
#
_cell.length_a   1.000
_cell.length_b   1.000
_cell.length_c   1.000
_cell.angle_alpha   90.00
_cell.angle_beta   90.00
_cell.angle_gamma   90.00
#
_symmetry.space_group_name_H-M   'P 1'
#
loop_
_entity.id
_entity.type
_entity.pdbx_description
1 polymer ?
#
loop_
_entity_poly.entity_id
_entity_poly.type
_entity_poly.pdbx_seq_one_letter_code
_entity_poly.pdbx_strand_id
1 'polypeptide(L)'
;MIQRARSLLGSSRTSISKPSADEADAPADDAPSSPAVVFGFRKGQKGPVYGDESLMRPRAHGTSDTPVQPTLRWGCDVKQADKICNFNRHYAERARYFMSTSFMRDLHRAEREGEKTLTFFDSNTGQPLFSAPRFRSYEKFWAESKAHGWPSFRDEEVNWDRVRLLANRECVSIDGTHLGHNLPDRYGNRYCINLVSVAGFPK
;
A
#
# COMPACT_ATOMS: atom_id res chain seq x y z
N MET A 1 39.75 16.91 46.22
CA MET A 1 39.43 18.02 47.15
C MET A 1 38.11 18.63 46.69
N ILE A 2 36.96 18.18 47.21
CA ILE A 2 36.25 18.73 48.40
C ILE A 2 35.92 20.22 48.13
N GLN A 3 34.67 20.63 47.97
CA GLN A 3 33.69 20.68 49.07
C GLN A 3 32.23 20.74 48.58
N ARG A 4 31.35 20.12 49.37
CA ARG A 4 29.89 20.07 49.27
C ARG A 4 29.26 21.34 49.86
N ALA A 5 28.07 21.70 49.38
CA ALA A 5 27.06 22.37 50.19
C ALA A 5 25.68 21.79 49.88
N ARG A 6 25.03 21.25 50.93
CA ARG A 6 23.62 20.86 51.00
C ARG A 6 22.87 21.96 51.72
N SER A 7 21.61 22.22 51.36
CA SER A 7 20.61 22.73 52.29
C SER A 7 19.23 22.12 51.96
N LEU A 8 18.45 21.90 53.02
CA LEU A 8 17.23 21.10 53.15
C LEU A 8 16.00 22.01 53.43
N LEU A 9 14.82 21.36 53.44
CA LEU A 9 13.50 21.78 53.97
C LEU A 9 12.61 22.51 52.94
N GLY A 10 11.31 22.22 52.80
CA GLY A 10 10.35 21.31 53.41
C GLY A 10 9.00 21.46 52.68
N SER A 11 8.35 20.36 52.30
CA SER A 11 7.03 19.89 52.78
C SER A 11 5.83 20.84 52.62
N SER A 12 4.84 20.46 51.80
CA SER A 12 3.48 20.17 52.31
C SER A 12 2.59 19.52 51.24
N ARG A 13 1.75 18.58 51.69
CA ARG A 13 0.71 17.87 50.93
C ARG A 13 -0.57 18.71 50.88
N THR A 14 -1.36 18.54 49.81
CA THR A 14 -2.82 18.55 49.89
C THR A 14 -3.42 17.81 48.71
N SER A 15 -4.13 16.74 49.04
CA SER A 15 -5.00 15.93 48.19
C SER A 15 -6.45 16.38 48.41
N ILE A 16 -7.20 16.75 47.37
CA ILE A 16 -8.65 16.96 47.47
C ILE A 16 -9.37 16.43 46.20
N SER A 17 -10.31 15.52 46.51
CA SER A 17 -11.46 14.89 45.84
C SER A 17 -11.97 15.31 44.45
N LYS A 18 -12.47 14.27 43.74
CA LYS A 18 -13.47 14.29 42.64
C LYS A 18 -14.88 14.69 43.13
N PRO A 19 -15.72 15.25 42.24
CA PRO A 19 -17.17 14.98 42.16
C PRO A 19 -17.51 14.27 40.82
N SER A 20 -18.29 13.19 40.81
CA SER A 20 -19.76 13.09 40.71
C SER A 20 -20.30 13.21 39.27
N ALA A 21 -21.14 12.24 38.91
CA ALA A 21 -21.84 12.08 37.64
C ALA A 21 -22.95 13.13 37.44
N ASP A 22 -23.25 13.43 36.18
CA ASP A 22 -24.62 13.66 35.70
C ASP A 22 -24.68 13.52 34.17
N GLU A 23 -25.76 12.89 33.70
CA GLU A 23 -26.15 12.66 32.32
C GLU A 23 -26.53 13.96 31.61
N ALA A 24 -26.21 14.06 30.32
CA ALA A 24 -26.93 14.92 29.39
C ALA A 24 -26.91 14.31 27.98
N ASP A 25 -28.13 14.00 27.54
CA ASP A 25 -28.57 13.59 26.22
C ASP A 25 -27.95 14.43 25.09
N ALA A 26 -27.52 13.77 24.01
CA ALA A 26 -27.16 14.41 22.75
C ALA A 26 -28.01 13.81 21.61
N PRO A 27 -28.59 14.63 20.72
CA PRO A 27 -29.56 14.18 19.74
C PRO A 27 -28.93 13.34 18.63
N ALA A 28 -29.73 12.43 18.09
CA ALA A 28 -29.42 11.64 16.92
C ALA A 28 -29.34 12.54 15.67
N ASP A 29 -28.15 12.60 15.05
CA ASP A 29 -27.96 13.15 13.72
C ASP A 29 -27.97 12.01 12.68
N ASP A 30 -29.01 12.04 11.84
CA ASP A 30 -29.12 11.29 10.59
C ASP A 30 -27.98 11.66 9.63
N ALA A 31 -27.14 10.68 9.29
CA ALA A 31 -26.19 10.79 8.19
C ALA A 31 -26.67 9.95 6.99
N PRO A 32 -26.71 10.51 5.76
CA PRO A 32 -27.21 9.79 4.59
C PRO A 32 -26.26 8.68 4.15
N SER A 33 -26.87 7.54 3.81
CA SER A 33 -26.25 6.33 3.28
C SER A 33 -25.47 6.59 1.98
N SER A 34 -24.15 6.41 2.03
CA SER A 34 -23.30 6.25 0.85
C SER A 34 -23.05 4.75 0.61
N PRO A 35 -23.13 4.23 -0.62
CA PRO A 35 -23.00 2.80 -0.86
C PRO A 35 -21.56 2.37 -0.59
N ALA A 36 -21.39 1.61 0.49
CA ALA A 36 -20.14 1.02 0.89
C ALA A 36 -19.66 0.03 -0.17
N VAL A 37 -18.54 0.33 -0.83
CA VAL A 37 -17.71 -0.71 -1.43
C VAL A 37 -16.99 -1.41 -0.28
N VAL A 38 -17.67 -2.39 0.32
CA VAL A 38 -17.12 -3.24 1.37
C VAL A 38 -16.19 -4.26 0.71
N PHE A 39 -14.91 -3.92 0.55
CA PHE A 39 -13.88 -4.95 0.49
C PHE A 39 -13.62 -5.44 1.91
N GLY A 40 -14.51 -6.32 2.37
CA GLY A 40 -14.35 -7.05 3.61
C GLY A 40 -13.17 -8.00 3.46
N PHE A 41 -12.14 -7.82 4.29
CA PHE A 41 -11.14 -8.84 4.52
C PHE A 41 -11.82 -10.15 4.87
N ARG A 42 -11.64 -11.20 4.07
CA ARG A 42 -11.99 -12.56 4.47
C ARG A 42 -11.11 -12.93 5.66
N LYS A 43 -11.74 -13.20 6.81
CA LYS A 43 -11.10 -13.73 8.01
C LYS A 43 -10.39 -15.04 7.63
N GLY A 44 -9.06 -15.02 7.43
CA GLY A 44 -8.25 -16.21 7.14
C GLY A 44 -7.17 -16.11 6.06
N GLN A 45 -7.07 -15.04 5.26
CA GLN A 45 -5.96 -14.92 4.30
C GLN A 45 -4.67 -14.49 5.01
N LYS A 46 -3.84 -15.47 5.37
CA LYS A 46 -2.52 -15.27 5.96
C LYS A 46 -1.43 -15.49 4.93
N GLY A 47 -0.85 -14.38 4.49
CA GLY A 47 0.49 -14.36 3.93
C GLY A 47 0.59 -14.80 2.47
N PRO A 48 1.83 -14.91 1.97
CA PRO A 48 2.07 -14.98 0.55
C PRO A 48 1.39 -16.19 -0.09
N VAL A 49 0.54 -15.93 -1.08
CA VAL A 49 -0.06 -16.99 -1.90
C VAL A 49 0.86 -17.25 -3.08
N TYR A 50 1.36 -18.47 -3.16
CA TYR A 50 2.22 -18.89 -4.26
C TYR A 50 1.37 -19.31 -5.48
N GLY A 51 1.85 -18.94 -6.66
CA GLY A 51 1.30 -19.33 -7.95
C GLY A 51 2.26 -20.25 -8.71
N ASP A 52 1.71 -20.93 -9.71
CA ASP A 52 2.50 -21.73 -10.64
C ASP A 52 3.12 -20.84 -11.73
N GLU A 53 4.27 -21.25 -12.26
CA GLU A 53 4.98 -20.55 -13.34
C GLU A 53 4.10 -20.36 -14.60
N SER A 54 3.13 -21.25 -14.82
CA SER A 54 2.18 -21.17 -15.94
C SER A 54 1.26 -19.94 -15.94
N LEU A 55 1.21 -19.17 -14.84
CA LEU A 55 0.53 -17.86 -14.82
C LEU A 55 1.15 -16.88 -15.80
N MET A 56 2.47 -16.97 -15.98
CA MET A 56 3.28 -16.09 -16.82
C MET A 56 3.68 -16.73 -18.16
N ARG A 57 2.94 -17.75 -18.60
CA ARG A 57 3.11 -18.33 -19.93
C ARG A 57 2.78 -17.29 -21.02
N PRO A 58 3.31 -17.45 -22.26
CA PRO A 58 2.88 -16.63 -23.38
C PRO A 58 1.36 -16.68 -23.61
N ARG A 59 0.77 -15.51 -23.91
CA ARG A 59 -0.65 -15.29 -24.19
C ARG A 59 -0.81 -14.36 -25.39
N ALA A 60 -2.02 -13.82 -25.60
CA ALA A 60 -2.33 -12.93 -26.72
C ALA A 60 -1.46 -11.66 -26.74
N HIS A 61 -1.02 -11.15 -25.58
CA HIS A 61 -0.17 -9.96 -25.46
C HIS A 61 0.92 -10.17 -24.42
N GLY A 62 2.04 -10.79 -24.84
CA GLY A 62 3.14 -11.11 -23.94
C GLY A 62 2.73 -12.19 -22.96
N THR A 63 2.72 -11.89 -21.66
CA THR A 63 2.25 -12.80 -20.60
C THR A 63 0.79 -12.60 -20.19
N SER A 64 0.11 -11.60 -20.76
CA SER A 64 -1.28 -11.25 -20.45
C SER A 64 -2.19 -11.41 -21.67
N ASP A 65 -3.50 -11.44 -21.47
CA ASP A 65 -4.48 -11.51 -22.57
C ASP A 65 -4.77 -10.14 -23.21
N THR A 66 -4.45 -9.04 -22.53
CA THR A 66 -4.67 -7.67 -23.01
C THR A 66 -3.44 -6.79 -22.76
N PRO A 67 -3.22 -5.72 -23.55
CA PRO A 67 -2.24 -4.68 -23.21
C PRO A 67 -2.63 -3.91 -21.96
N VAL A 68 -1.71 -3.06 -21.48
CA VAL A 68 -2.04 -2.03 -20.48
C VAL A 68 -3.17 -1.11 -20.99
N GLN A 69 -3.91 -0.50 -20.06
CA GLN A 69 -4.91 0.51 -20.37
C GLN A 69 -4.29 1.68 -21.15
N PRO A 70 -5.04 2.28 -22.09
CA PRO A 70 -4.51 3.35 -22.95
C PRO A 70 -4.22 4.65 -22.19
N THR A 71 -4.72 4.78 -20.96
CA THR A 71 -4.41 5.87 -20.04
C THR A 71 -4.17 5.27 -18.67
N LEU A 72 -3.10 5.72 -18.01
CA LEU A 72 -2.71 5.25 -16.69
C LEU A 72 -2.73 6.40 -15.69
N ARG A 73 -3.05 6.06 -14.43
CA ARG A 73 -2.98 6.99 -13.30
C ARG A 73 -1.57 7.53 -13.15
N TRP A 74 -1.53 8.68 -12.50
CA TRP A 74 -0.31 9.41 -12.16
C TRP A 74 0.53 9.92 -13.33
N GLY A 75 0.04 9.78 -14.56
CA GLY A 75 0.81 10.12 -15.77
C GLY A 75 1.91 9.10 -16.07
N CYS A 76 1.71 7.84 -15.69
CA CYS A 76 2.63 6.76 -16.01
C CYS A 76 2.77 6.56 -17.53
N ASP A 77 3.98 6.28 -18.00
CA ASP A 77 4.28 6.08 -19.41
C ASP A 77 3.72 4.74 -19.90
N VAL A 78 2.77 4.80 -20.83
CA VAL A 78 2.03 3.63 -21.32
C VAL A 78 2.95 2.65 -22.07
N LYS A 79 3.94 3.12 -22.82
CA LYS A 79 4.84 2.25 -23.59
C LYS A 79 5.77 1.47 -22.66
N GLN A 80 6.32 2.16 -21.66
CA GLN A 80 7.13 1.57 -20.61
C GLN A 80 6.31 0.58 -19.78
N ALA A 81 5.08 0.96 -19.41
CA ALA A 81 4.15 0.09 -18.70
C ALA A 81 3.89 -1.19 -19.49
N ASP A 82 3.58 -1.08 -20.78
CA ASP A 82 3.29 -2.24 -21.61
C ASP A 82 4.47 -3.21 -21.71
N LYS A 83 5.68 -2.66 -21.91
CA LYS A 83 6.91 -3.45 -21.91
C LYS A 83 7.12 -4.17 -20.57
N ILE A 84 6.96 -3.46 -19.46
CA ILE A 84 7.22 -4.00 -18.12
C ILE A 84 6.18 -5.03 -17.72
N CYS A 85 4.90 -4.77 -17.98
CA CYS A 85 3.79 -5.64 -17.59
C CYS A 85 3.78 -6.96 -18.37
N ASN A 86 4.10 -6.91 -19.66
CA ASN A 86 3.78 -7.99 -20.59
C ASN A 86 5.00 -8.67 -21.22
N PHE A 87 6.12 -7.97 -21.36
CA PHE A 87 7.28 -8.42 -22.15
C PHE A 87 8.58 -8.42 -21.37
N ASN A 88 8.52 -8.29 -20.04
CA ASN A 88 9.67 -8.29 -19.16
C ASN A 88 9.32 -8.98 -17.84
N ARG A 89 10.23 -9.83 -17.37
CA ARG A 89 10.08 -10.58 -16.11
C ARG A 89 11.27 -10.47 -15.17
N HIS A 90 12.28 -9.70 -15.56
CA HIS A 90 13.56 -9.62 -14.84
C HIS A 90 13.91 -8.22 -14.38
N TYR A 91 13.47 -7.20 -15.12
CA TYR A 91 13.80 -5.81 -14.84
C TYR A 91 12.62 -5.06 -14.25
N ALA A 92 12.91 -3.89 -13.70
CA ALA A 92 11.91 -2.96 -13.20
C ALA A 92 11.98 -1.66 -14.00
N GLU A 93 10.98 -0.80 -13.83
CA GLU A 93 11.11 0.63 -14.14
C GLU A 93 12.28 1.24 -13.37
N ARG A 94 12.81 2.37 -13.83
CA ARG A 94 13.91 3.05 -13.15
C ARG A 94 13.54 3.35 -11.70
N ALA A 95 14.48 3.12 -10.77
CA ALA A 95 14.31 3.48 -9.37
C ALA A 95 13.85 4.94 -9.23
N ARG A 96 12.86 5.15 -8.38
CA ARG A 96 12.20 6.43 -8.07
C ARG A 96 11.48 7.07 -9.27
N TYR A 97 11.10 6.28 -10.28
CA TYR A 97 10.26 6.74 -11.39
C TYR A 97 9.02 7.50 -10.91
N PHE A 98 8.38 7.03 -9.85
CA PHE A 98 7.22 7.68 -9.25
C PHE A 98 7.46 9.15 -8.82
N MET A 99 8.70 9.58 -8.59
CA MET A 99 9.02 10.97 -8.26
C MET A 99 8.79 11.94 -9.42
N SER A 100 8.77 11.45 -10.67
CA SER A 100 8.41 12.24 -11.85
C SER A 100 6.94 12.11 -12.25
N THR A 101 6.11 11.50 -11.40
CA THR A 101 4.67 11.27 -11.64
C THR A 101 3.84 12.07 -10.63
N SER A 102 2.52 12.10 -10.80
CA SER A 102 1.62 12.72 -9.79
C SER A 102 1.27 11.80 -8.62
N PHE A 103 1.90 10.63 -8.49
CA PHE A 103 1.62 9.65 -7.43
C PHE A 103 1.72 10.22 -6.01
N MET A 104 2.80 10.96 -5.71
CA MET A 104 2.99 11.56 -4.38
C MET A 104 1.86 12.55 -4.04
N ARG A 105 1.41 13.33 -5.03
CA ARG A 105 0.31 14.29 -4.86
C ARG A 105 -0.99 13.56 -4.51
N ASP A 106 -1.22 12.42 -5.14
CA ASP A 106 -2.41 11.59 -4.90
C ASP A 106 -2.37 10.90 -3.53
N LEU A 107 -1.21 10.43 -3.09
CA LEU A 107 -1.04 9.93 -1.71
C LEU A 107 -1.35 11.01 -0.67
N HIS A 108 -0.78 12.22 -0.82
CA HIS A 108 -1.04 13.33 0.09
C HIS A 108 -2.49 13.83 0.02
N ARG A 109 -3.14 13.72 -1.15
CA ARG A 109 -4.55 14.05 -1.28
C ARG A 109 -5.39 13.05 -0.49
N ALA A 110 -5.19 11.75 -0.69
CA ALA A 110 -5.89 10.70 0.04
C ALA A 110 -5.73 10.86 1.56
N GLU A 111 -4.51 11.12 2.04
CA GLU A 111 -4.25 11.37 3.46
C GLU A 111 -5.02 12.59 4.00
N ARG A 112 -5.01 13.72 3.28
CA ARG A 112 -5.74 14.94 3.69
C ARG A 112 -7.25 14.77 3.65
N GLU A 113 -7.76 13.95 2.74
CA GLU A 113 -9.18 13.63 2.61
C GLU A 113 -9.65 12.58 3.63
N GLY A 114 -8.75 12.07 4.47
CA GLY A 114 -9.06 11.09 5.52
C GLY A 114 -9.25 9.67 4.99
N GLU A 115 -8.84 9.41 3.75
CA GLU A 115 -8.85 8.05 3.19
C GLU A 115 -7.88 7.16 3.96
N LYS A 116 -8.35 5.97 4.33
CA LYS A 116 -7.52 5.02 5.10
C LYS A 116 -6.42 4.38 4.24
N THR A 117 -6.73 4.17 2.96
CA THR A 117 -5.88 3.47 2.00
C THR A 117 -6.10 4.04 0.60
N LEU A 118 -5.05 4.06 -0.22
CA LEU A 118 -5.15 4.19 -1.66
C LEU A 118 -5.16 2.81 -2.31
N THR A 119 -6.08 2.57 -3.25
CA THR A 119 -6.14 1.31 -4.01
C THR A 119 -5.32 1.40 -5.30
N PHE A 120 -4.56 0.34 -5.55
CA PHE A 120 -3.61 0.15 -6.64
C PHE A 120 -4.18 -0.91 -7.59
N PHE A 121 -4.43 -0.52 -8.85
CA PHE A 121 -5.13 -1.36 -9.82
C PHE A 121 -4.16 -1.85 -10.90
N ASP A 122 -4.31 -3.10 -11.31
CA ASP A 122 -3.58 -3.70 -12.42
C ASP A 122 -3.67 -2.81 -13.67
N SER A 123 -2.51 -2.43 -14.22
CA SER A 123 -2.47 -1.59 -15.41
C SER A 123 -3.07 -2.24 -16.65
N ASN A 124 -3.14 -3.56 -16.73
CA ASN A 124 -3.80 -4.29 -17.84
C ASN A 124 -5.32 -4.35 -17.61
N THR A 125 -5.71 -4.91 -16.46
CA THR A 125 -7.10 -5.35 -16.26
C THR A 125 -7.94 -4.36 -15.46
N GLY A 126 -7.33 -3.47 -14.68
CA GLY A 126 -8.03 -2.59 -13.74
C GLY A 126 -8.47 -3.29 -12.46
N GLN A 127 -8.05 -4.53 -12.21
CA GLN A 127 -8.37 -5.27 -10.99
C GLN A 127 -7.61 -4.72 -9.79
N PRO A 128 -8.20 -4.68 -8.58
CA PRO A 128 -7.51 -4.19 -7.39
C PRO A 128 -6.44 -5.19 -6.93
N LEU A 129 -5.17 -4.77 -6.97
CA LEU A 129 -4.02 -5.60 -6.61
C LEU A 129 -3.49 -5.29 -5.20
N PHE A 130 -3.48 -4.02 -4.81
CA PHE A 130 -2.99 -3.59 -3.49
C PHE A 130 -3.85 -2.47 -2.90
N SER A 131 -3.84 -2.36 -1.58
CA SER A 131 -4.42 -1.23 -0.83
C SER A 131 -3.45 -0.82 0.27
N ALA A 132 -2.85 0.37 0.15
CA ALA A 132 -1.84 0.86 1.07
C ALA A 132 -2.06 2.34 1.42
N PRO A 133 -1.70 2.78 2.63
CA PRO A 133 -1.06 2.00 3.69
C PRO A 133 -2.05 1.18 4.53
N ARG A 134 -1.62 0.04 5.11
CA ARG A 134 -2.37 -0.66 6.17
C ARG A 134 -1.47 -0.96 7.36
N PHE A 135 -1.99 -0.74 8.57
CA PHE A 135 -1.24 -0.86 9.83
C PHE A 135 0.03 0.01 9.90
N ARG A 136 0.08 1.07 9.08
CA ARG A 136 1.09 2.13 9.06
C ARG A 136 0.51 3.41 8.49
N SER A 137 1.21 4.53 8.63
CA SER A 137 0.81 5.82 8.05
C SER A 137 1.20 5.94 6.58
N TYR A 138 0.60 6.90 5.87
CA TYR A 138 1.02 7.27 4.50
C TYR A 138 2.48 7.71 4.47
N GLU A 139 2.91 8.47 5.47
CA GLU A 139 4.31 8.88 5.64
C GLU A 139 5.25 7.66 5.69
N LYS A 140 4.93 6.63 6.48
CA LYS A 140 5.76 5.42 6.58
C LYS A 140 5.80 4.63 5.26
N PHE A 141 4.66 4.49 4.58
CA PHE A 141 4.60 3.86 3.26
C PHE A 141 5.45 4.62 2.23
N TRP A 142 5.34 5.95 2.21
CA TRP A 142 6.12 6.79 1.31
C TRP A 142 7.61 6.75 1.61
N ALA A 143 8.00 6.84 2.89
CA ALA A 143 9.39 6.80 3.32
C ALA A 143 10.07 5.48 2.91
N GLU A 144 9.41 4.35 3.14
CA GLU A 144 9.89 3.04 2.72
C GLU A 144 10.01 2.92 1.20
N SER A 145 8.97 3.35 0.46
CA SER A 145 8.96 3.33 -0.99
C SER A 145 10.08 4.19 -1.59
N LYS A 146 10.35 5.36 -1.00
CA LYS A 146 11.45 6.26 -1.38
C LYS A 146 12.82 5.68 -1.06
N ALA A 147 12.98 5.06 0.10
CA ALA A 147 14.23 4.43 0.49
C ALA A 147 14.62 3.31 -0.47
N HIS A 148 13.67 2.45 -0.85
CA HIS A 148 13.92 1.32 -1.74
C HIS A 148 13.81 1.62 -3.23
N GLY A 149 13.17 2.73 -3.61
CA GLY A 149 13.10 3.20 -4.99
C GLY A 149 11.83 2.79 -5.74
N TRP A 150 10.95 1.98 -5.16
CA TRP A 150 9.66 1.60 -5.75
C TRP A 150 8.59 1.51 -4.67
N PRO A 151 7.30 1.68 -5.01
CA PRO A 151 6.19 1.34 -4.12
C PRO A 151 6.44 0.01 -3.42
N SER A 152 6.51 0.03 -2.10
CA SER A 152 6.88 -1.11 -1.26
C SER A 152 5.70 -1.50 -0.39
N PHE A 153 5.13 -2.68 -0.64
CA PHE A 153 3.93 -3.18 0.05
C PHE A 153 4.28 -4.25 1.09
N ARG A 154 3.43 -4.39 2.11
CA ARG A 154 3.48 -5.45 3.13
C ARG A 154 2.32 -6.43 2.97
N ASP A 155 2.37 -7.58 3.64
CA ASP A 155 1.43 -8.70 3.44
C ASP A 155 -0.05 -8.29 3.57
N GLU A 156 -0.36 -7.36 4.47
CA GLU A 156 -1.71 -6.86 4.74
C GLU A 156 -2.25 -5.91 3.66
N GLU A 157 -1.37 -5.40 2.81
CA GLU A 157 -1.66 -4.45 1.73
C GLU A 157 -1.85 -5.15 0.38
N VAL A 158 -1.58 -6.46 0.30
CA VAL A 158 -1.72 -7.26 -0.93
C VAL A 158 -3.12 -7.86 -1.01
N ASN A 159 -3.75 -7.77 -2.18
CA ASN A 159 -4.93 -8.55 -2.50
C ASN A 159 -4.53 -9.96 -2.95
N TRP A 160 -4.45 -10.88 -2.00
CA TRP A 160 -4.06 -12.27 -2.25
C TRP A 160 -5.08 -13.08 -3.08
N ASP A 161 -6.27 -12.55 -3.37
CA ASP A 161 -7.16 -13.15 -4.37
C ASP A 161 -6.67 -12.88 -5.80
N ARG A 162 -5.87 -11.82 -6.01
CA ARG A 162 -5.44 -11.33 -7.34
C ARG A 162 -3.93 -11.38 -7.57
N VAL A 163 -3.12 -11.46 -6.52
CA VAL A 163 -1.66 -11.43 -6.59
C VAL A 163 -1.08 -12.79 -6.20
N ARG A 164 0.00 -13.20 -6.88
CA ARG A 164 0.76 -14.43 -6.59
C ARG A 164 2.25 -14.14 -6.50
N LEU A 165 2.93 -14.91 -5.66
CA LEU A 165 4.38 -15.06 -5.72
C LEU A 165 4.76 -16.31 -6.51
N LEU A 166 5.75 -16.19 -7.37
CA LEU A 166 6.39 -17.35 -8.01
C LEU A 166 7.60 -17.81 -7.18
N ALA A 167 8.13 -18.99 -7.50
CA ALA A 167 9.24 -19.59 -6.77
C ALA A 167 10.51 -18.72 -6.78
N ASN A 168 10.73 -17.97 -7.86
CA ASN A 168 11.82 -17.00 -8.03
C ASN A 168 11.57 -15.66 -7.29
N ARG A 169 10.49 -15.55 -6.50
CA ARG A 169 10.02 -14.34 -5.80
C ARG A 169 9.44 -13.25 -6.70
N GLU A 170 9.22 -13.53 -7.97
CA GLU A 170 8.46 -12.63 -8.85
C GLU A 170 7.03 -12.49 -8.31
N CYS A 171 6.55 -11.25 -8.28
CA CYS A 171 5.20 -10.90 -7.89
C CYS A 171 4.41 -10.62 -9.18
N VAL A 172 3.30 -11.32 -9.35
CA VAL A 172 2.49 -11.31 -10.58
C VAL A 172 1.01 -11.20 -10.26
N SER A 173 0.21 -10.66 -11.18
CA SER A 173 -1.24 -10.82 -11.11
C SER A 173 -1.66 -12.20 -11.61
N ILE A 174 -2.83 -12.68 -11.17
CA ILE A 174 -3.41 -13.93 -11.70
C ILE A 174 -3.74 -13.86 -13.20
N ASP A 175 -3.80 -12.65 -13.75
CA ASP A 175 -4.11 -12.38 -15.16
C ASP A 175 -2.84 -12.32 -16.05
N GLY A 176 -1.65 -12.49 -15.45
CA GLY A 176 -0.37 -12.57 -16.18
C GLY A 176 0.45 -11.28 -16.21
N THR A 177 0.06 -10.26 -15.44
CA THR A 177 0.81 -9.00 -15.36
C THR A 177 2.05 -9.16 -14.47
N HIS A 178 3.24 -8.84 -14.99
CA HIS A 178 4.44 -8.69 -14.18
C HIS A 178 4.35 -7.45 -13.29
N LEU A 179 4.40 -7.63 -11.95
CA LEU A 179 4.24 -6.54 -10.98
C LEU A 179 5.59 -6.10 -10.40
N GLY A 180 6.46 -7.04 -10.06
CA GLY A 180 7.73 -6.76 -9.42
C GLY A 180 8.24 -7.99 -8.68
N HIS A 181 8.85 -7.81 -7.50
CA HIS A 181 9.45 -8.91 -6.74
C HIS A 181 9.25 -8.75 -5.23
N ASN A 182 9.13 -9.88 -4.52
CA ASN A 182 9.27 -9.91 -3.07
C ASN A 182 10.75 -9.90 -2.69
N LEU A 183 11.16 -8.86 -1.97
CA LEU A 183 12.51 -8.63 -1.49
C LEU A 183 12.49 -8.44 0.04
N PRO A 184 12.33 -9.54 0.81
CA PRO A 184 12.18 -9.46 2.26
C PRO A 184 13.30 -8.70 2.95
N ASP A 185 12.96 -8.04 4.05
CA ASP A 185 13.87 -7.32 4.92
C ASP A 185 13.66 -7.78 6.38
N ARG A 186 14.30 -7.09 7.34
CA ARG A 186 14.16 -7.40 8.77
C ARG A 186 12.73 -7.27 9.32
N TYR A 187 11.80 -6.70 8.56
CA TYR A 187 10.40 -6.53 8.92
C TYR A 187 9.48 -7.54 8.23
N GLY A 188 10.04 -8.51 7.49
CA GLY A 188 9.30 -9.55 6.78
C GLY A 188 9.26 -9.31 5.28
N ASN A 189 8.20 -9.78 4.63
CA ASN A 189 8.03 -9.61 3.19
C ASN A 189 7.94 -8.13 2.80
N ARG A 190 8.52 -7.79 1.66
CA ARG A 190 8.45 -6.45 1.07
C ARG A 190 8.31 -6.57 -0.43
N TYR A 191 7.11 -6.31 -0.92
CA TYR A 191 6.81 -6.38 -2.33
C TYR A 191 7.24 -5.08 -3.00
N CYS A 192 8.35 -5.15 -3.73
CA CYS A 192 8.91 -4.05 -4.49
C CYS A 192 8.25 -4.05 -5.86
N ILE A 193 7.29 -3.15 -6.07
CA ILE A 193 6.36 -3.19 -7.21
C ILE A 193 6.59 -2.01 -8.14
N ASN A 194 6.63 -2.27 -9.44
CA ASN A 194 6.66 -1.23 -10.48
C ASN A 194 5.41 -0.36 -10.37
N LEU A 195 5.56 0.96 -10.25
CA LEU A 195 4.42 1.87 -10.26
C LEU A 195 3.61 1.70 -11.54
N VAL A 196 4.30 1.58 -12.70
CA VAL A 196 3.63 1.40 -13.99
C VAL A 196 2.77 0.14 -14.10
N SER A 197 2.98 -0.89 -13.27
CA SER A 197 2.17 -2.11 -13.27
C SER A 197 0.90 -2.00 -12.42
N VAL A 198 0.80 -0.96 -11.58
CA VAL A 198 -0.32 -0.75 -10.64
C VAL A 198 -1.00 0.62 -10.80
N ALA A 199 -0.84 1.20 -11.99
CA ALA A 199 -1.33 2.51 -12.38
C ALA A 199 -2.65 2.42 -13.18
N GLY A 200 -3.31 1.26 -13.24
CA GLY A 200 -4.59 1.13 -13.91
C GLY A 200 -5.69 2.00 -13.28
N PHE A 201 -6.73 2.28 -14.04
CA PHE A 201 -8.03 2.73 -13.53
C PHE A 201 -8.91 1.51 -13.24
N PRO A 202 -9.82 1.59 -12.25
CA PRO A 202 -10.79 0.53 -12.02
C PRO A 202 -11.66 0.31 -13.28
N LYS A 203 -12.03 -0.95 -13.53
CA LYS A 203 -13.03 -1.34 -14.53
C LYS A 203 -14.27 -1.90 -13.84
#